data_AF-A0A7X9ULX3-F1
#
_entry.id   AF-A0A7X9ULX3-F1
#
_cell.length_a   1.000
_cell.length_b   1.000
_cell.length_c   1.000
_cell.angle_alpha   90.00
_cell.angle_beta   90.00
_cell.angle_gamma   90.00
#
_symmetry.space_group_name_H-M   'P 1'
#
loop_
_entity.id
_entity.type
_entity.pdbx_description
1 polymer ?
#
loop_
_entity_poly.entity_id
_entity_poly.type
_entity_poly.pdbx_seq_one_letter_code
_entity_poly.pdbx_strand_id
1 'polypeptide(L)'
;MNRLWQEPTPIDKLQAQSIFLPLVYEIMQQQIQTSTKKESVRPNIVTEAILYIHDHYSEPITAEELAKRYHCSASYLSRLFKNQIGLGPIEYLIHVRVHRSKNYLLRSEARIQEIASNVGYADVYYFSRLFKKHTGLSPLQFRAEHRQQIQVQYNPLRGLESSIVTPDSDSHNENETYYQRIGEGETSMFRFSRPAFGAMMLLCTSLLLSACQTSSTPGATASQPASSDTNTAVTTDSAAAETRMYKHLKGETEIPVNPQRIVSFYHMGEMMALGVKPVGTTTFILNNPLISDTSGISDVGVPPDAEKILSLEPDLIVTTATFAEAVEGGYDALSQIAPTIVVEQYNDPIKDVEMFGDILGKQEEARLWNEKFKAKITEYKEKISPYVGVDETFSILNVRPDALFVYGDTNMGGNIIYKYLGLKPTAKVETDVIKGETWEISSEVIPDFIGDRLFLAVNDGAEDKLKDVQKLIEQSPAGKANKVYNIDFDEFLLSDPISVEQQLDIIVDILVGNKN
;
A
#
# COMPACT_ATOMS: atom_id res chain seq x y z
N MET A 1 0.43 23.44 50.09
CA MET A 1 -1.04 23.28 50.12
C MET A 1 -1.58 22.81 51.47
N ASN A 2 -1.12 21.68 52.03
CA ASN A 2 -1.60 21.17 53.32
C ASN A 2 -1.50 22.19 54.47
N ARG A 3 -0.38 22.92 54.54
CA ARG A 3 -0.22 24.04 55.49
C ARG A 3 -1.31 25.11 55.35
N LEU A 4 -1.59 25.58 54.12
CA LEU A 4 -2.61 26.61 53.85
C LEU A 4 -4.05 26.11 54.10
N TRP A 5 -4.28 24.80 54.03
CA TRP A 5 -5.59 24.19 54.30
C TRP A 5 -5.90 24.05 55.79
N GLN A 6 -4.86 24.02 56.63
CA GLN A 6 -4.98 23.94 58.08
C GLN A 6 -5.08 25.31 58.77
N GLU A 7 -4.81 26.40 58.03
CA GLU A 7 -4.98 27.76 58.56
C GLU A 7 -6.47 28.14 58.64
N PRO A 8 -6.91 28.85 59.70
CA PRO A 8 -8.31 29.12 59.96
C PRO A 8 -8.89 30.26 59.10
N THR A 9 -8.05 31.05 58.42
CA THR A 9 -8.53 32.24 57.74
C THR A 9 -9.19 31.89 56.39
N PRO A 10 -10.31 32.57 56.03
CA PRO A 10 -10.98 32.35 54.75
C PRO A 10 -10.08 32.63 53.53
N ILE A 11 -9.11 33.54 53.66
CA ILE A 11 -8.22 33.93 52.56
C ILE A 11 -7.16 32.86 52.26
N ASP A 12 -6.66 32.17 53.28
CA ASP A 12 -5.70 31.07 53.11
C ASP A 12 -6.35 29.85 52.43
N LYS A 13 -7.63 29.60 52.73
CA LYS A 13 -8.43 28.57 52.06
C LYS A 13 -8.68 28.92 50.60
N LEU A 14 -8.97 30.19 50.29
CA LEU A 14 -9.11 30.67 48.92
C LEU A 14 -7.80 30.51 48.13
N GLN A 15 -6.66 30.82 48.75
CA GLN A 15 -5.34 30.63 48.15
C GLN A 15 -5.02 29.15 47.94
N ALA A 16 -5.39 28.27 48.88
CA ALA A 16 -5.22 26.83 48.70
C ALA A 16 -6.09 26.29 47.56
N GLN A 17 -7.33 26.78 47.41
CA GLN A 17 -8.21 26.44 46.29
C GLN A 17 -7.66 26.93 44.94
N SER A 18 -7.07 28.14 44.89
CA SER A 18 -6.49 28.68 43.65
C SER A 18 -5.25 27.90 43.20
N ILE A 19 -4.53 27.25 44.12
CA ILE A 19 -3.37 26.39 43.81
C ILE A 19 -3.82 24.96 43.46
N PHE A 20 -4.92 24.49 44.06
CA PHE A 20 -5.48 23.16 43.78
C PHE A 20 -6.09 23.05 42.39
N LEU A 21 -6.79 24.08 41.91
CA LEU A 21 -7.45 24.06 40.60
C LEU A 21 -6.46 23.86 39.42
N PRO A 22 -5.31 24.54 39.35
CA PRO A 22 -4.27 24.27 38.36
C PRO A 22 -3.71 22.85 38.45
N LEU A 23 -3.53 22.31 39.67
CA LEU A 23 -3.07 20.92 39.85
C LEU A 23 -4.10 19.92 39.32
N VAL A 24 -5.39 20.15 39.57
CA VAL A 24 -6.48 19.32 39.04
C VAL A 24 -6.52 19.43 37.51
N TYR A 25 -6.37 20.64 36.96
CA TYR A 25 -6.30 20.87 35.52
C TYR A 25 -5.14 20.11 34.86
N GLU A 26 -3.94 20.14 35.46
CA GLU A 26 -2.76 19.38 34.98
C GLU A 26 -2.99 17.87 35.03
N ILE A 27 -3.58 17.34 36.11
CA ILE A 27 -3.91 15.92 36.23
C ILE A 27 -4.96 15.51 35.18
N MET A 28 -5.96 16.35 34.94
CA MET A 28 -6.97 16.11 33.90
C MET A 28 -6.37 16.19 32.49
N GLN A 29 -5.44 17.12 32.23
CA GLN A 29 -4.69 17.15 30.97
C GLN A 29 -3.87 15.87 30.78
N GLN A 30 -3.17 15.39 31.81
CA GLN A 30 -2.43 14.13 31.73
C GLN A 30 -3.34 12.93 31.46
N GLN A 31 -4.55 12.90 32.04
CA GLN A 31 -5.53 11.84 31.78
C GLN A 31 -6.14 11.93 30.38
N ILE A 32 -6.39 13.13 29.86
CA ILE A 32 -6.88 13.34 28.50
C ILE A 32 -5.78 12.95 27.49
N GLN A 33 -4.53 13.38 27.72
CA GLN A 33 -3.38 13.01 26.88
C GLN A 33 -3.11 11.51 26.89
N THR A 34 -3.25 10.82 28.03
CA THR A 34 -3.10 9.36 28.12
C THR A 34 -4.30 8.58 27.55
N SER A 35 -5.50 9.19 27.52
CA SER A 35 -6.68 8.57 26.91
C SER A 35 -6.70 8.74 25.39
N THR A 36 -6.20 9.85 24.85
CA THR A 36 -6.05 10.06 23.39
C THR A 36 -4.85 9.31 22.79
N LYS A 37 -3.84 8.92 23.59
CA LYS A 37 -2.70 8.11 23.13
C LYS A 37 -2.97 6.60 23.02
N LYS A 38 -4.18 6.15 23.38
CA LYS A 38 -4.52 4.72 23.43
C LYS A 38 -5.23 4.18 22.18
N GLU A 39 -5.48 5.04 21.19
CA GLU A 39 -6.10 4.67 19.90
C GLU A 39 -5.31 5.27 18.72
N SER A 40 -4.11 4.75 18.46
CA SER A 40 -3.34 4.74 17.18
C SER A 40 -1.88 4.50 17.57
N VAL A 41 -1.05 3.63 16.99
CA VAL A 41 -1.04 2.69 15.87
C VAL A 41 -0.14 1.55 16.34
N ARG A 42 -0.34 0.31 15.86
CA ARG A 42 0.62 -0.78 16.05
C ARG A 42 1.24 -1.10 14.68
N PRO A 43 2.47 -1.63 14.60
CA PRO A 43 2.99 -2.25 13.38
C PRO A 43 1.95 -3.21 12.86
N ASN A 44 1.51 -2.99 11.64
CA ASN A 44 0.48 -3.83 11.11
C ASN A 44 1.08 -5.15 10.61
N ILE A 45 1.20 -6.13 11.51
CA ILE A 45 1.54 -7.53 11.23
C ILE A 45 0.77 -8.06 10.02
N VAL A 46 -0.46 -7.60 9.82
CA VAL A 46 -1.30 -7.98 8.69
C VAL A 46 -0.76 -7.45 7.37
N THR A 47 -0.22 -6.22 7.32
CA THR A 47 0.39 -5.65 6.11
C THR A 47 1.59 -6.47 5.66
N GLU A 48 2.51 -6.78 6.58
CA GLU A 48 3.69 -7.59 6.27
C GLU A 48 3.29 -9.01 5.83
N ALA A 49 2.31 -9.59 6.52
CA ALA A 49 1.75 -10.88 6.14
C ALA A 49 1.10 -10.85 4.76
N ILE A 50 0.43 -9.76 4.40
CA ILE A 50 -0.14 -9.57 3.08
C ILE A 50 0.98 -9.49 2.03
N LEU A 51 2.01 -8.68 2.27
CA LEU A 51 3.14 -8.53 1.35
C LEU A 51 3.81 -9.89 1.07
N TYR A 52 4.06 -10.67 2.13
CA TYR A 52 4.63 -12.00 1.98
C TYR A 52 3.70 -12.99 1.30
N ILE A 53 2.41 -12.97 1.62
CA ILE A 53 1.42 -13.81 0.93
C ILE A 53 1.46 -13.52 -0.58
N HIS A 54 1.58 -12.27 -0.99
CA HIS A 54 1.64 -11.90 -2.41
C HIS A 54 2.93 -12.35 -3.10
N ASP A 55 4.04 -12.39 -2.38
CA ASP A 55 5.33 -12.79 -2.92
C ASP A 55 5.49 -14.32 -2.99
N HIS A 56 4.91 -15.04 -2.01
CA HIS A 56 5.08 -16.49 -1.84
C HIS A 56 3.77 -17.30 -2.02
N TYR A 57 2.74 -16.74 -2.65
CA TYR A 57 1.40 -17.37 -2.71
C TYR A 57 1.41 -18.80 -3.28
N SER A 58 2.35 -19.14 -4.16
CA SER A 58 2.49 -20.46 -4.79
C SER A 58 3.10 -21.52 -3.86
N GLU A 59 3.71 -21.12 -2.76
CA GLU A 59 4.32 -22.00 -1.78
C GLU A 59 3.30 -22.50 -0.75
N PRO A 60 3.49 -23.68 -0.13
CA PRO A 60 2.58 -24.19 0.89
C PRO A 60 2.62 -23.34 2.17
N ILE A 61 1.83 -22.28 2.22
CA ILE A 61 1.73 -21.38 3.36
C ILE A 61 0.62 -21.84 4.32
N THR A 62 0.97 -21.99 5.61
CA THR A 62 0.01 -22.24 6.70
C THR A 62 -0.20 -21.02 7.59
N ALA A 63 -1.31 -20.97 8.33
CA ALA A 63 -1.60 -19.85 9.23
C ALA A 63 -0.55 -19.79 10.34
N GLU A 64 -0.12 -20.96 10.79
CA GLU A 64 0.91 -21.18 11.79
C GLU A 64 2.27 -20.70 11.29
N GLU A 65 2.60 -20.94 10.03
CA GLU A 65 3.86 -20.49 9.43
C GLU A 65 3.90 -18.99 9.17
N LEU A 66 2.79 -18.40 8.70
CA LEU A 66 2.63 -16.94 8.65
C LEU A 66 2.75 -16.33 10.03
N ALA A 67 2.05 -16.88 11.01
CA ALA A 67 2.07 -16.35 12.37
C ALA A 67 3.45 -16.49 13.01
N LYS A 68 4.15 -17.61 12.73
CA LYS A 68 5.54 -17.80 13.12
C LYS A 68 6.47 -16.78 12.48
N ARG A 69 6.31 -16.49 11.18
CA ARG A 69 7.09 -15.48 10.45
C ARG A 69 6.95 -14.07 11.03
N TYR A 70 5.78 -13.74 11.58
CA TYR A 70 5.54 -12.44 12.22
C TYR A 70 5.51 -12.51 13.74
N HIS A 71 6.00 -13.60 14.31
CA HIS A 71 6.18 -13.79 15.75
C HIS A 71 4.91 -13.51 16.54
N CYS A 72 3.81 -14.14 16.13
CA CYS A 72 2.54 -14.09 16.84
C CYS A 72 1.81 -15.43 16.79
N SER A 73 0.76 -15.60 17.60
CA SER A 73 -0.07 -16.81 17.52
C SER A 73 -0.96 -16.80 16.27
N ALA A 74 -1.20 -17.96 15.67
CA ALA A 74 -2.11 -18.08 14.52
C ALA A 74 -3.52 -17.55 14.80
N SER A 75 -3.99 -17.67 16.05
CA SER A 75 -5.26 -17.11 16.50
C SER A 75 -5.23 -15.58 16.58
N TYR A 76 -4.13 -15.00 17.06
CA TYR A 76 -3.94 -13.55 17.08
C TYR A 76 -3.81 -12.97 15.67
N LEU A 77 -3.00 -13.59 14.80
CA LEU A 77 -2.91 -13.22 13.40
C LEU A 77 -4.28 -13.27 12.72
N SER A 78 -5.02 -14.35 12.93
CA SER A 78 -6.36 -14.51 12.37
C SER A 78 -7.35 -13.47 12.87
N ARG A 79 -7.27 -13.10 14.15
CA ARG A 79 -8.11 -12.04 14.72
C ARG A 79 -7.71 -10.66 14.20
N LEU A 80 -6.42 -10.39 14.04
CA LEU A 80 -5.92 -9.15 13.45
C LEU A 80 -6.35 -9.00 11.99
N PHE A 81 -6.14 -10.04 11.19
CA PHE A 81 -6.62 -10.13 9.81
C PHE A 81 -8.13 -9.90 9.73
N LYS A 82 -8.94 -10.54 10.59
CA LYS A 82 -10.39 -10.33 10.61
C LYS A 82 -10.80 -8.92 11.03
N ASN A 83 -10.08 -8.32 11.98
CA ASN A 83 -10.41 -6.99 12.48
C ASN A 83 -10.02 -5.89 11.48
N GLN A 84 -8.98 -6.09 10.67
CA GLN A 84 -8.44 -5.07 9.78
C GLN A 84 -8.79 -5.28 8.30
N ILE A 85 -8.95 -6.53 7.87
CA ILE A 85 -9.18 -6.95 6.47
C ILE A 85 -10.56 -7.63 6.32
N GLY A 86 -11.22 -7.99 7.42
CA GLY A 86 -12.50 -8.71 7.43
C GLY A 86 -12.40 -10.23 7.17
N LEU A 87 -11.22 -10.73 6.82
CA LEU A 87 -10.95 -12.13 6.44
C LEU A 87 -9.86 -12.74 7.32
N GLY A 88 -9.70 -14.07 7.35
CA GLY A 88 -8.52 -14.70 7.96
C GLY A 88 -7.29 -14.72 7.02
N PRO A 89 -6.06 -14.97 7.51
CA PRO A 89 -4.83 -14.97 6.70
C PRO A 89 -4.83 -16.06 5.62
N ILE A 90 -5.32 -17.25 5.93
CA ILE A 90 -5.46 -18.33 4.94
C ILE A 90 -6.60 -18.07 3.98
N GLU A 91 -7.67 -17.43 4.44
CA GLU A 91 -8.76 -17.02 3.57
C GLU A 91 -8.29 -15.94 2.58
N TYR A 92 -7.47 -15.00 3.05
CA TYR A 92 -6.79 -14.01 2.21
C TYR A 92 -5.86 -14.67 1.17
N LEU A 93 -5.02 -15.63 1.59
CA LEU A 93 -4.18 -16.42 0.69
C LEU A 93 -5.03 -17.15 -0.37
N ILE A 94 -6.16 -17.73 0.02
CA ILE A 94 -7.09 -18.38 -0.92
C ILE A 94 -7.61 -17.37 -1.95
N HIS A 95 -7.99 -16.16 -1.51
CA HIS A 95 -8.38 -15.10 -2.43
C HIS A 95 -7.27 -14.75 -3.42
N VAL A 96 -6.02 -14.60 -2.96
CA VAL A 96 -4.86 -14.34 -3.82
C VAL A 96 -4.64 -15.47 -4.82
N ARG A 97 -4.66 -16.74 -4.39
CA ARG A 97 -4.48 -17.90 -5.28
C ARG A 97 -5.60 -18.06 -6.30
N VAL A 98 -6.85 -17.88 -5.87
CA VAL A 98 -8.01 -17.89 -6.78
C VAL A 98 -7.89 -16.75 -7.79
N HIS A 99 -7.51 -15.55 -7.35
CA HIS A 99 -7.29 -14.42 -8.24
C HIS A 99 -6.19 -14.70 -9.28
N ARG A 100 -5.02 -15.18 -8.85
CA ARG A 100 -3.91 -15.60 -9.74
C ARG A 100 -4.35 -16.69 -10.73
N SER A 101 -5.12 -17.67 -10.27
CA SER A 101 -5.63 -18.72 -11.15
C SER A 101 -6.62 -18.22 -12.21
N LYS A 102 -7.48 -17.24 -11.91
CA LYS A 102 -8.33 -16.58 -12.93
C LYS A 102 -7.45 -16.04 -14.06
N ASN A 103 -6.36 -15.35 -13.73
CA ASN A 103 -5.44 -14.79 -14.72
C ASN A 103 -4.79 -15.88 -15.58
N TYR A 104 -4.31 -16.98 -14.99
CA TYR A 104 -3.79 -18.12 -15.75
C TYR A 104 -4.86 -18.77 -16.64
N LEU A 105 -6.12 -18.88 -16.17
CA LEU A 105 -7.20 -19.46 -16.96
C LEU A 105 -7.55 -18.63 -18.20
N LEU A 106 -7.43 -17.31 -18.13
CA LEU A 106 -7.74 -16.40 -19.24
C LEU A 106 -6.57 -16.26 -20.21
N ARG A 107 -5.34 -16.18 -19.69
CA ARG A 107 -4.13 -15.83 -20.46
C ARG A 107 -3.31 -17.03 -20.95
N SER A 108 -3.60 -18.23 -20.49
CA SER A 108 -2.83 -19.43 -20.86
C SER A 108 -3.72 -20.60 -21.30
N GLU A 109 -3.16 -21.46 -22.15
CA GLU A 109 -3.75 -22.75 -22.53
C GLU A 109 -3.38 -23.89 -21.56
N ALA A 110 -2.69 -23.58 -20.45
CA ALA A 110 -2.19 -24.57 -19.50
C ALA A 110 -3.32 -25.45 -18.97
N ARG A 111 -3.01 -26.71 -18.67
CA ARG A 111 -3.99 -27.65 -18.10
C ARG A 111 -4.40 -27.18 -16.71
N ILE A 112 -5.63 -27.45 -16.29
CA ILE A 112 -6.13 -27.05 -14.96
C ILE A 112 -5.23 -27.59 -13.84
N GLN A 113 -4.65 -28.78 -14.02
CA GLN A 113 -3.69 -29.37 -13.11
C GLN A 113 -2.41 -28.53 -12.98
N GLU A 114 -1.87 -28.01 -14.09
CA GLU A 114 -0.67 -27.17 -14.09
C GLU A 114 -0.95 -25.83 -13.44
N ILE A 115 -2.13 -25.25 -13.70
CA ILE A 115 -2.56 -24.01 -13.05
C ILE A 115 -2.69 -24.21 -11.54
N ALA A 116 -3.32 -25.30 -11.11
CA ALA A 116 -3.47 -25.64 -9.70
C ALA A 116 -2.10 -25.73 -9.01
N SER A 117 -1.15 -26.45 -9.61
CA SER A 117 0.22 -26.55 -9.08
C SER A 117 0.92 -25.19 -9.02
N ASN A 118 0.80 -24.36 -10.06
CA ASN A 118 1.45 -23.04 -10.12
C ASN A 118 0.90 -22.04 -9.09
N VAL A 119 -0.37 -22.16 -8.70
CA VAL A 119 -0.95 -21.32 -7.63
C VAL A 119 -0.84 -21.95 -6.25
N GLY A 120 -0.11 -23.06 -6.10
CA GLY A 120 0.19 -23.68 -4.81
C GLY A 120 -0.81 -24.70 -4.29
N TYR A 121 -1.57 -25.37 -5.18
CA TYR A 121 -2.42 -26.51 -4.84
C TYR A 121 -1.91 -27.81 -5.46
N ALA A 122 -1.56 -28.77 -4.60
CA ALA A 122 -1.17 -30.12 -5.05
C ALA A 122 -2.37 -30.95 -5.56
N ASP A 123 -3.57 -30.72 -5.00
CA ASP A 123 -4.80 -31.42 -5.39
C ASP A 123 -5.69 -30.54 -6.29
N VAL A 124 -5.82 -30.96 -7.55
CA VAL A 124 -6.62 -30.31 -8.60
C VAL A 124 -8.12 -30.33 -8.27
N TYR A 125 -8.62 -31.39 -7.64
CA TYR A 125 -10.03 -31.52 -7.26
C TYR A 125 -10.35 -30.62 -6.07
N TYR A 126 -9.42 -30.46 -5.13
CA TYR A 126 -9.54 -29.47 -4.06
C TYR A 126 -9.56 -28.05 -4.61
N PHE A 127 -8.59 -27.71 -5.48
CA PHE A 127 -8.55 -26.43 -6.17
C PHE A 127 -9.85 -26.14 -6.93
N SER A 128 -10.36 -27.09 -7.72
CA SER A 128 -11.57 -26.88 -8.53
C SER A 128 -12.81 -26.62 -7.69
N ARG A 129 -12.96 -27.31 -6.54
CA ARG A 129 -14.06 -27.06 -5.59
C ARG A 129 -13.92 -25.70 -4.93
N LEU A 130 -12.72 -25.34 -4.51
CA LEU A 130 -12.44 -24.06 -3.87
C LEU A 130 -12.65 -22.88 -4.83
N PHE A 131 -12.14 -23.00 -6.05
CA PHE A 131 -12.37 -22.02 -7.11
C PHE A 131 -13.86 -21.82 -7.36
N LYS A 132 -14.63 -22.92 -7.56
CA LYS A 132 -16.10 -22.85 -7.73
C LYS A 132 -16.81 -22.23 -6.53
N LYS A 133 -16.34 -22.49 -5.30
CA LYS A 133 -16.90 -21.87 -4.10
C LYS A 133 -16.73 -20.35 -4.10
N HIS A 134 -15.58 -19.83 -4.58
CA HIS A 134 -15.27 -18.40 -4.58
C HIS A 134 -15.73 -17.65 -5.83
N THR A 135 -15.88 -18.32 -6.98
CA THR A 135 -16.26 -17.68 -8.25
C THR A 135 -17.64 -18.07 -8.76
N GLY A 136 -18.31 -19.05 -8.13
CA GLY A 136 -19.58 -19.63 -8.58
C GLY A 136 -19.45 -20.65 -9.73
N LEU A 137 -18.32 -20.64 -10.45
CA LEU A 137 -18.08 -21.45 -11.65
C LEU A 137 -16.87 -22.37 -11.46
N SER A 138 -16.88 -23.56 -12.07
CA SER A 138 -15.66 -24.37 -12.09
C SER A 138 -14.55 -23.71 -12.93
N PRO A 139 -13.25 -23.98 -12.69
CA PRO A 139 -12.16 -23.40 -13.48
C PRO A 139 -12.33 -23.56 -15.00
N LEU A 140 -12.83 -24.72 -15.44
CA LEU A 140 -13.08 -25.01 -16.85
C LEU A 140 -14.24 -24.18 -17.42
N GLN A 141 -15.34 -24.08 -16.67
CA GLN A 141 -16.48 -23.23 -17.05
C GLN A 141 -16.10 -21.75 -17.08
N PHE A 142 -15.35 -21.29 -16.07
CA PHE A 142 -14.85 -19.92 -16.00
C PHE A 142 -13.98 -19.59 -17.23
N ARG A 143 -13.06 -20.48 -17.60
CA ARG A 143 -12.26 -20.36 -18.83
C ARG A 143 -13.14 -20.29 -20.07
N ALA A 144 -14.13 -21.17 -20.21
CA ALA A 144 -14.99 -21.22 -21.39
C ALA A 144 -15.84 -19.95 -21.56
N GLU A 145 -16.48 -19.47 -20.49
CA GLU A 145 -17.36 -18.29 -20.52
C GLU A 145 -16.58 -16.99 -20.75
N HIS A 146 -15.46 -16.80 -20.06
CA HIS A 146 -14.74 -15.52 -20.07
C HIS A 146 -13.74 -15.42 -21.23
N ARG A 147 -13.23 -16.55 -21.76
CA ARG A 147 -12.41 -16.52 -22.98
C ARG A 147 -13.24 -16.20 -24.22
N GLN A 148 -14.51 -16.62 -24.27
CA GLN A 148 -15.42 -16.23 -25.36
C GLN A 148 -15.70 -14.73 -25.36
N GLN A 149 -15.76 -14.07 -24.18
CA GLN A 149 -15.89 -12.62 -24.10
C GLN A 149 -14.63 -11.87 -24.58
N ILE A 150 -13.42 -12.36 -24.23
CA ILE A 150 -12.15 -11.73 -24.64
C ILE A 150 -11.85 -11.94 -26.13
N GLN A 151 -12.25 -13.08 -26.73
CA GLN A 151 -12.04 -13.34 -28.16
C GLN A 151 -12.92 -12.49 -29.10
N VAL A 152 -13.96 -11.80 -28.59
CA VAL A 152 -14.87 -11.01 -29.44
C VAL A 152 -14.35 -9.60 -29.72
N GLN A 153 -13.31 -9.11 -29.02
CA GLN A 153 -12.98 -7.68 -29.11
C GLN A 153 -11.78 -7.30 -29.99
N TYR A 154 -10.83 -8.17 -30.32
CA TYR A 154 -9.80 -7.84 -31.33
C TYR A 154 -9.30 -9.09 -32.05
N ASN A 155 -9.84 -9.36 -33.23
CA ASN A 155 -9.19 -10.25 -34.19
C ASN A 155 -9.33 -9.72 -35.63
N PRO A 156 -8.32 -9.02 -36.18
CA PRO A 156 -8.33 -8.59 -37.59
C PRO A 156 -8.15 -9.76 -38.58
N LEU A 157 -8.07 -11.01 -38.12
CA LEU A 157 -7.85 -12.20 -38.95
C LEU A 157 -9.00 -13.23 -38.90
N ARG A 158 -10.22 -12.82 -38.56
CA ARG A 158 -11.39 -13.64 -38.92
C ARG A 158 -11.62 -13.51 -40.43
N GLY A 159 -11.07 -14.47 -41.17
CA GLY A 159 -11.39 -14.65 -42.58
C GLY A 159 -12.91 -14.75 -42.75
N LEU A 160 -13.42 -14.07 -43.79
CA LEU A 160 -14.84 -14.09 -44.13
C LEU A 160 -15.39 -15.53 -44.15
N GLU A 161 -16.61 -15.72 -43.65
CA GLU A 161 -17.40 -16.97 -43.69
C GLU A 161 -17.78 -17.42 -45.12
N SER A 162 -16.98 -17.06 -46.13
CA SER A 162 -17.10 -17.47 -47.53
C SER A 162 -15.82 -18.14 -48.03
N SER A 163 -15.11 -18.88 -47.16
CA SER A 163 -14.03 -19.77 -47.60
C SER A 163 -14.61 -21.11 -48.04
N ILE A 164 -14.42 -21.46 -49.31
CA ILE A 164 -14.83 -22.74 -49.92
C ILE A 164 -13.89 -23.90 -49.51
N VAL A 165 -12.84 -23.62 -48.71
CA VAL A 165 -11.85 -24.62 -48.31
C VAL A 165 -12.11 -25.08 -46.87
N THR A 166 -12.38 -26.37 -46.70
CA THR A 166 -12.45 -27.06 -45.40
C THR A 166 -11.10 -27.00 -44.70
N PRO A 167 -11.00 -26.48 -43.46
CA PRO A 167 -9.82 -26.65 -42.64
C PRO A 167 -9.84 -28.07 -42.09
N ASP A 168 -8.94 -28.89 -42.59
CA ASP A 168 -8.65 -30.20 -42.03
C ASP A 168 -7.57 -30.03 -40.96
N SER A 169 -7.90 -30.35 -39.71
CA SER A 169 -6.89 -30.72 -38.72
C SER A 169 -7.54 -31.61 -37.65
N ASP A 170 -7.56 -32.91 -37.94
CA ASP A 170 -7.62 -33.92 -36.92
C ASP A 170 -6.40 -33.82 -36.01
N SER A 171 -6.63 -33.72 -34.71
CA SER A 171 -5.68 -34.14 -33.69
C SER A 171 -6.45 -35.05 -32.74
N HIS A 172 -6.36 -36.35 -32.98
CA HIS A 172 -6.68 -37.36 -31.98
C HIS A 172 -5.66 -37.26 -30.85
N ASN A 173 -6.13 -37.12 -29.61
CA ASN A 173 -5.39 -37.67 -28.49
C ASN A 173 -6.31 -38.17 -27.39
N GLU A 174 -6.05 -39.41 -26.99
CA GLU A 174 -6.83 -40.27 -26.12
C GLU A 174 -6.78 -39.79 -24.66
N ASN A 175 -7.94 -39.44 -24.08
CA ASN A 175 -8.25 -39.72 -22.66
C ASN A 175 -9.69 -39.34 -22.28
N GLU A 176 -10.67 -39.75 -23.11
CA GLU A 176 -12.07 -39.77 -22.69
C GLU A 176 -12.41 -41.13 -22.08
N THR A 177 -12.23 -41.29 -20.76
CA THR A 177 -13.07 -42.23 -19.97
C THR A 177 -12.74 -42.11 -18.48
N TYR A 178 -13.55 -41.37 -17.71
CA TYR A 178 -13.82 -41.83 -16.33
C TYR A 178 -15.09 -41.28 -15.65
N TYR A 179 -15.73 -40.19 -16.11
CA TYR A 179 -16.93 -39.67 -15.43
C TYR A 179 -18.19 -39.72 -16.30
N GLN A 180 -18.56 -40.94 -16.72
CA GLN A 180 -19.97 -41.27 -16.95
C GLN A 180 -20.52 -41.99 -15.71
N ARG A 181 -21.09 -41.23 -14.77
CA ARG A 181 -22.38 -41.55 -14.12
C ARG A 181 -22.76 -40.52 -13.07
N ILE A 182 -24.06 -40.23 -13.06
CA ILE A 182 -24.89 -39.42 -12.14
C ILE A 182 -25.18 -38.04 -12.75
N GLY A 183 -26.42 -37.70 -13.15
CA GLY A 183 -27.68 -38.42 -13.07
C GLY A 183 -28.64 -37.99 -14.18
N GLU A 184 -29.57 -38.88 -14.47
CA GLU A 184 -30.68 -38.71 -15.41
C GLU A 184 -31.71 -37.68 -14.92
N GLY A 185 -32.41 -37.05 -15.87
CA GLY A 185 -33.58 -36.18 -15.68
C GLY A 185 -33.24 -34.68 -15.77
N GLU A 186 -33.78 -33.86 -16.64
CA GLU A 186 -34.89 -33.95 -17.59
C GLU A 186 -34.56 -33.07 -18.80
N THR A 187 -34.95 -33.51 -19.99
CA THR A 187 -34.90 -32.72 -21.21
C THR A 187 -35.93 -31.59 -21.15
N SER A 188 -35.49 -30.33 -21.05
CA SER A 188 -36.34 -29.20 -21.44
C SER A 188 -36.03 -28.80 -22.89
N MET A 189 -36.83 -29.32 -23.81
CA MET A 189 -37.00 -28.73 -25.13
C MET A 189 -37.77 -27.42 -24.97
N PHE A 190 -37.12 -26.28 -25.15
CA PHE A 190 -37.82 -25.06 -25.56
C PHE A 190 -37.48 -24.76 -27.01
N ARG A 191 -38.48 -24.97 -27.85
CA ARG A 191 -38.51 -24.69 -29.28
C ARG A 191 -39.59 -23.63 -29.49
N PHE A 192 -39.21 -22.40 -29.83
CA PHE A 192 -40.03 -21.38 -30.52
C PHE A 192 -39.09 -20.20 -30.84
N SER A 193 -39.20 -19.40 -31.90
CA SER A 193 -39.59 -19.55 -33.30
C SER A 193 -39.36 -18.19 -33.96
N ARG A 194 -38.57 -18.15 -35.03
CA ARG A 194 -38.62 -17.25 -36.20
C ARG A 194 -38.34 -15.73 -36.08
N PRO A 195 -37.84 -15.12 -37.18
CA PRO A 195 -37.19 -13.80 -37.20
C PRO A 195 -38.19 -12.69 -37.55
N ALA A 196 -38.27 -11.65 -36.72
CA ALA A 196 -39.12 -10.48 -36.99
C ALA A 196 -38.38 -9.13 -36.84
N PHE A 197 -37.07 -9.13 -36.55
CA PHE A 197 -36.33 -7.89 -36.31
C PHE A 197 -35.79 -7.19 -37.58
N GLY A 198 -35.59 -7.93 -38.68
CA GLY A 198 -35.04 -7.38 -39.92
C GLY A 198 -36.00 -6.47 -40.71
N ALA A 199 -37.31 -6.67 -40.56
CA ALA A 199 -38.31 -5.90 -41.33
C ALA A 199 -38.63 -4.52 -40.73
N MET A 200 -38.29 -4.27 -39.46
CA MET A 200 -38.55 -3.00 -38.79
C MET A 200 -37.44 -1.97 -39.04
N MET A 201 -36.21 -2.42 -39.33
CA MET A 201 -35.05 -1.56 -39.57
C MET A 201 -35.04 -0.95 -40.99
N LEU A 202 -35.69 -1.60 -41.95
CA LEU A 202 -35.85 -1.11 -43.33
C LEU A 202 -37.01 -0.12 -43.52
N LEU A 203 -37.90 -0.02 -42.54
CA LEU A 203 -39.06 0.88 -42.57
C LEU A 203 -38.75 2.25 -41.94
N CYS A 204 -37.74 2.33 -41.05
CA CYS A 204 -37.30 3.59 -40.45
C CYS A 204 -36.34 4.39 -41.33
N THR A 205 -35.65 3.76 -42.29
CA THR A 205 -34.70 4.45 -43.17
C THR A 205 -35.36 5.14 -44.37
N SER A 206 -36.58 4.77 -44.73
CA SER A 206 -37.35 5.41 -45.82
C SER A 206 -38.16 6.63 -45.36
N LEU A 207 -38.39 6.79 -44.05
CA LEU A 207 -39.14 7.91 -43.47
C LEU A 207 -38.31 9.21 -43.30
N LEU A 208 -36.98 9.13 -43.36
CA LEU A 208 -36.09 10.28 -43.12
C LEU A 208 -35.69 11.04 -44.39
N LEU A 209 -36.09 10.59 -45.59
CA LEU A 209 -35.65 11.17 -46.87
C LEU A 209 -36.75 11.93 -47.65
N SER A 210 -37.92 12.21 -47.05
CA SER A 210 -39.03 12.88 -47.77
C SER A 210 -39.54 14.19 -47.16
N ALA A 211 -38.80 14.82 -46.26
CA ALA A 211 -39.23 16.07 -45.64
C ALA A 211 -38.20 17.21 -45.81
N CYS A 212 -38.09 17.72 -47.03
CA CYS A 212 -37.73 19.12 -47.32
C CYS A 212 -38.00 19.43 -48.80
N GLN A 213 -39.26 19.73 -49.14
CA GLN A 213 -39.60 20.40 -50.38
C GLN A 213 -40.46 21.64 -50.09
N THR A 214 -39.84 22.80 -50.36
CA THR A 214 -40.38 24.06 -50.89
C THR A 214 -41.78 24.54 -50.49
N SER A 215 -41.84 25.75 -49.92
CA SER A 215 -42.91 26.70 -50.20
C SER A 215 -42.35 28.13 -50.36
N SER A 216 -42.57 28.70 -51.56
CA SER A 216 -42.53 30.13 -51.89
C SER A 216 -43.78 30.81 -51.31
N THR A 217 -43.81 32.11 -50.93
CA THR A 217 -43.94 33.31 -51.79
C THR A 217 -43.98 34.60 -50.88
N PRO A 218 -44.13 35.87 -51.35
CA PRO A 218 -43.05 36.85 -51.47
C PRO A 218 -43.25 38.18 -50.69
N GLY A 219 -42.17 38.97 -50.59
CA GLY A 219 -42.22 40.44 -50.67
C GLY A 219 -41.87 41.23 -49.40
N ALA A 220 -40.68 41.84 -49.38
CA ALA A 220 -40.48 43.28 -49.24
C ALA A 220 -38.99 43.63 -49.13
N THR A 221 -38.56 44.51 -50.02
CA THR A 221 -37.27 45.23 -50.13
C THR A 221 -36.79 45.90 -48.84
N ALA A 222 -35.51 45.77 -48.50
CA ALA A 222 -34.49 46.81 -48.72
C ALA A 222 -33.21 46.63 -47.85
N SER A 223 -32.06 46.84 -48.51
CA SER A 223 -30.80 47.38 -47.96
C SER A 223 -29.88 46.50 -47.11
N GLN A 224 -28.83 45.98 -47.76
CA GLN A 224 -27.50 45.74 -47.19
C GLN A 224 -26.70 47.06 -47.16
N PRO A 225 -25.71 47.25 -46.25
CA PRO A 225 -24.41 46.59 -46.43
C PRO A 225 -23.66 46.13 -45.15
N ALA A 226 -22.80 45.13 -45.39
CA ALA A 226 -21.48 44.90 -44.81
C ALA A 226 -21.32 44.46 -43.33
N SER A 227 -21.27 43.12 -43.17
CA SER A 227 -20.19 42.32 -42.56
C SER A 227 -19.57 42.72 -41.22
N SER A 228 -19.80 41.90 -40.20
CA SER A 228 -18.76 41.29 -39.35
C SER A 228 -19.38 40.18 -38.50
N ASP A 229 -19.12 38.93 -38.89
CA ASP A 229 -19.47 37.74 -38.12
C ASP A 229 -18.74 37.76 -36.77
N THR A 230 -19.51 37.81 -35.68
CA THR A 230 -19.02 37.46 -34.34
C THR A 230 -19.76 36.20 -33.92
N ASN A 231 -19.22 35.04 -34.33
CA ASN A 231 -19.61 33.77 -33.74
C ASN A 231 -18.85 33.65 -32.41
N THR A 232 -19.51 33.97 -31.31
CA THR A 232 -19.05 33.65 -29.97
C THR A 232 -19.12 32.13 -29.80
N ALA A 233 -18.07 31.45 -30.24
CA ALA A 233 -17.78 30.10 -29.80
C ALA A 233 -17.40 30.19 -28.32
N VAL A 234 -18.28 29.69 -27.46
CA VAL A 234 -17.92 29.32 -26.09
C VAL A 234 -16.96 28.15 -26.22
N THR A 235 -15.66 28.45 -26.23
CA THR A 235 -14.61 27.45 -26.03
C THR A 235 -14.63 27.08 -24.55
N THR A 236 -15.20 25.91 -24.27
CA THR A 236 -14.92 25.17 -23.04
C THR A 236 -13.46 24.73 -23.14
N ASP A 237 -12.57 25.56 -22.61
CA ASP A 237 -11.14 25.31 -22.56
C ASP A 237 -10.87 24.26 -21.47
N SER A 238 -11.10 22.98 -21.79
CA SER A 238 -10.47 21.89 -21.06
C SER A 238 -9.08 21.74 -21.65
N ALA A 239 -8.13 22.55 -21.14
CA ALA A 239 -6.73 22.42 -21.47
C ALA A 239 -6.32 20.95 -21.28
N ALA A 240 -6.02 20.26 -22.37
CA ALA A 240 -5.52 18.89 -22.32
C ALA A 240 -4.22 18.91 -21.49
N ALA A 241 -4.20 18.16 -20.38
CA ALA A 241 -3.02 18.07 -19.54
C ALA A 241 -1.86 17.54 -20.38
N GLU A 242 -0.73 18.25 -20.36
CA GLU A 242 0.48 17.81 -21.04
C GLU A 242 0.94 16.48 -20.43
N THR A 243 1.27 15.50 -21.27
CA THR A 243 1.66 14.15 -20.88
C THR A 243 3.10 13.85 -21.29
N ARG A 244 3.73 12.89 -20.61
CA ARG A 244 5.06 12.37 -20.94
C ARG A 244 5.14 10.87 -20.73
N MET A 245 6.00 10.20 -21.48
CA MET A 245 6.29 8.78 -21.24
C MET A 245 7.17 8.62 -20.00
N TYR A 246 6.77 7.71 -19.11
CA TYR A 246 7.53 7.34 -17.92
C TYR A 246 7.81 5.83 -17.91
N LYS A 247 9.05 5.47 -17.63
CA LYS A 247 9.49 4.07 -17.55
C LYS A 247 9.45 3.57 -16.10
N HIS A 248 8.81 2.44 -15.88
CA HIS A 248 8.62 1.83 -14.56
C HIS A 248 8.66 0.29 -14.66
N LEU A 249 8.42 -0.42 -13.56
CA LEU A 249 8.62 -1.87 -13.50
C LEU A 249 7.70 -2.70 -14.41
N LYS A 250 6.55 -2.14 -14.83
CA LYS A 250 5.63 -2.83 -15.77
C LYS A 250 5.77 -2.33 -17.21
N GLY A 251 6.79 -1.53 -17.51
CA GLY A 251 7.09 -1.05 -18.87
C GLY A 251 7.09 0.47 -18.96
N GLU A 252 6.41 1.00 -19.97
CA GLU A 252 6.28 2.44 -20.18
C GLU A 252 4.80 2.84 -20.09
N THR A 253 4.52 3.98 -19.47
CA THR A 253 3.17 4.52 -19.33
C THR A 253 3.20 6.01 -19.55
N GLU A 254 2.23 6.49 -20.32
CA GLU A 254 2.01 7.92 -20.53
C GLU A 254 1.35 8.50 -19.28
N ILE A 255 2.05 9.38 -18.58
CA ILE A 255 1.59 10.03 -17.35
C ILE A 255 1.45 11.54 -17.54
N PRO A 256 0.60 12.24 -16.77
CA PRO A 256 0.58 13.70 -16.77
C PRO A 256 1.95 14.27 -16.36
N VAL A 257 2.37 15.38 -16.96
CA VAL A 257 3.58 16.12 -16.54
C VAL A 257 3.41 16.70 -15.14
N ASN A 258 2.18 17.14 -14.79
CA ASN A 258 1.83 17.70 -13.50
C ASN A 258 0.54 17.04 -12.97
N PRO A 259 0.63 15.81 -12.42
CA PRO A 259 -0.53 15.09 -11.91
C PRO A 259 -1.16 15.83 -10.70
N GLN A 260 -2.48 15.89 -10.65
CA GLN A 260 -3.27 16.65 -9.67
C GLN A 260 -4.07 15.76 -8.71
N ARG A 261 -4.52 14.58 -9.18
CA ARG A 261 -5.39 13.66 -8.45
C ARG A 261 -4.72 12.31 -8.33
N ILE A 262 -3.78 12.22 -7.41
CA ILE A 262 -2.90 11.05 -7.32
C ILE A 262 -3.41 10.11 -6.23
N VAL A 263 -3.53 8.82 -6.55
CA VAL A 263 -3.68 7.77 -5.54
C VAL A 263 -2.34 7.07 -5.37
N SER A 264 -1.83 7.03 -4.13
CA SER A 264 -0.54 6.43 -3.82
C SER A 264 -0.71 5.35 -2.76
N PHE A 265 -0.32 4.11 -3.07
CA PHE A 265 -0.55 3.00 -2.12
C PHE A 265 0.48 2.93 -0.98
N TYR A 266 1.65 3.53 -1.18
CA TYR A 266 2.77 3.47 -0.22
C TYR A 266 3.46 4.81 0.00
N HIS A 267 3.63 5.60 -1.07
CA HIS A 267 4.49 6.77 -1.08
C HIS A 267 3.75 8.07 -0.79
N MET A 268 3.13 8.17 0.38
CA MET A 268 2.46 9.42 0.80
C MET A 268 3.48 10.46 1.27
N GLY A 269 4.49 10.04 2.04
CA GLY A 269 5.46 10.95 2.65
C GLY A 269 6.33 11.68 1.62
N GLU A 270 6.74 10.99 0.55
CA GLU A 270 7.51 11.55 -0.56
C GLU A 270 6.74 12.63 -1.30
N MET A 271 5.47 12.38 -1.59
CA MET A 271 4.60 13.35 -2.25
C MET A 271 4.38 14.58 -1.37
N MET A 272 4.09 14.36 -0.08
CA MET A 272 3.83 15.44 0.86
C MET A 272 5.09 16.28 1.14
N ALA A 273 6.28 15.68 1.13
CA ALA A 273 7.55 16.42 1.23
C ALA A 273 7.75 17.40 0.07
N LEU A 274 7.19 17.08 -1.11
CA LEU A 274 7.18 17.92 -2.31
C LEU A 274 5.96 18.86 -2.40
N GLY A 275 5.16 18.93 -1.33
CA GLY A 275 3.98 19.78 -1.26
C GLY A 275 2.76 19.25 -2.03
N VAL A 276 2.74 17.98 -2.39
CA VAL A 276 1.64 17.33 -3.11
C VAL A 276 0.91 16.37 -2.17
N LYS A 277 -0.41 16.56 -2.00
CA LYS A 277 -1.25 15.63 -1.23
C LYS A 277 -1.93 14.62 -2.16
N PRO A 278 -1.81 13.31 -1.93
CA PRO A 278 -2.61 12.34 -2.65
C PRO A 278 -4.09 12.47 -2.29
N VAL A 279 -4.99 12.13 -3.22
CA VAL A 279 -6.44 12.06 -2.94
C VAL A 279 -6.84 10.76 -2.24
N GLY A 280 -5.96 9.75 -2.29
CA GLY A 280 -6.14 8.51 -1.54
C GLY A 280 -4.85 7.73 -1.30
N THR A 281 -4.83 7.00 -0.19
CA THR A 281 -3.74 6.10 0.19
C THR A 281 -4.26 4.91 1.00
N THR A 282 -3.39 3.95 1.29
CA THR A 282 -3.78 2.75 2.05
C THR A 282 -3.87 3.04 3.54
N THR A 283 -4.72 2.28 4.25
CA THR A 283 -5.01 2.45 5.68
C THR A 283 -3.75 2.60 6.54
N PHE A 284 -2.71 1.81 6.27
CA PHE A 284 -1.49 1.83 7.08
C PHE A 284 -0.70 3.13 6.91
N ILE A 285 -0.55 3.59 5.67
CA ILE A 285 0.16 4.82 5.35
C ILE A 285 -0.60 6.04 5.84
N LEU A 286 -1.93 6.02 5.73
CA LEU A 286 -2.80 7.09 6.22
C LEU A 286 -2.68 7.30 7.74
N ASN A 287 -2.37 6.24 8.48
CA ASN A 287 -2.23 6.26 9.93
C ASN A 287 -0.79 6.54 10.40
N ASN A 288 0.13 7.02 9.54
CA ASN A 288 1.49 7.38 9.98
C ASN A 288 1.44 8.44 11.11
N PRO A 289 1.95 8.14 12.34
CA PRO A 289 1.87 9.05 13.48
C PRO A 289 2.69 10.34 13.30
N LEU A 290 3.70 10.33 12.42
CA LEU A 290 4.55 11.50 12.14
C LEU A 290 3.95 12.43 11.09
N ILE A 291 2.87 12.04 10.41
CA ILE A 291 2.19 12.88 9.42
C ILE A 291 0.89 13.40 10.02
N SER A 292 0.91 14.67 10.45
CA SER A 292 -0.21 15.28 11.19
C SER A 292 -1.37 15.76 10.33
N ASP A 293 -1.12 16.11 9.06
CA ASP A 293 -2.15 16.65 8.16
C ASP A 293 -2.50 15.66 7.04
N THR A 294 -3.40 14.73 7.36
CA THR A 294 -4.00 13.77 6.43
C THR A 294 -5.37 14.23 5.91
N SER A 295 -5.72 15.50 6.13
CA SER A 295 -7.02 16.04 5.72
C SER A 295 -7.19 15.97 4.20
N GLY A 296 -8.34 15.45 3.77
CA GLY A 296 -8.67 15.28 2.35
C GLY A 296 -8.08 14.04 1.69
N ILE A 297 -7.34 13.19 2.41
CA ILE A 297 -6.81 11.92 1.89
C ILE A 297 -7.77 10.78 2.26
N SER A 298 -8.26 10.05 1.26
CA SER A 298 -9.21 8.95 1.45
C SER A 298 -8.51 7.60 1.65
N ASP A 299 -9.05 6.75 2.52
CA ASP A 299 -8.57 5.37 2.69
C ASP A 299 -9.10 4.45 1.58
N VAL A 300 -8.21 3.97 0.72
CA VAL A 300 -8.55 3.00 -0.35
C VAL A 300 -8.54 1.55 0.15
N GLY A 301 -8.18 1.31 1.41
CA GLY A 301 -8.20 0.01 2.07
C GLY A 301 -6.92 -0.81 1.91
N VAL A 302 -6.90 -1.93 2.63
CA VAL A 302 -5.88 -2.97 2.53
C VAL A 302 -6.62 -4.33 2.46
N PRO A 303 -6.58 -5.07 1.34
CA PRO A 303 -6.00 -4.67 0.06
C PRO A 303 -6.73 -3.45 -0.54
N PRO A 304 -6.09 -2.69 -1.45
CA PRO A 304 -6.74 -1.55 -2.09
C PRO A 304 -7.97 -1.97 -2.90
N ASP A 305 -9.04 -1.21 -2.76
CA ASP A 305 -10.34 -1.47 -3.38
C ASP A 305 -10.50 -0.66 -4.69
N ALA A 306 -10.76 -1.35 -5.80
CA ALA A 306 -10.85 -0.75 -7.12
C ALA A 306 -12.04 0.24 -7.26
N GLU A 307 -13.18 -0.03 -6.61
CA GLU A 307 -14.34 0.88 -6.66
C GLU A 307 -14.06 2.17 -5.89
N LYS A 308 -13.42 2.05 -4.72
CA LYS A 308 -12.97 3.23 -3.97
C LYS A 308 -11.97 4.05 -4.78
N ILE A 309 -10.98 3.42 -5.39
CA ILE A 309 -9.97 4.11 -6.21
C ILE A 309 -10.65 4.81 -7.39
N LEU A 310 -11.55 4.14 -8.10
CA LEU A 310 -12.29 4.71 -9.23
C LEU A 310 -13.13 5.92 -8.80
N SER A 311 -13.78 5.86 -7.63
CA SER A 311 -14.60 6.97 -7.12
C SER A 311 -13.80 8.25 -6.80
N LEU A 312 -12.48 8.13 -6.65
CA LEU A 312 -11.58 9.26 -6.44
C LEU A 312 -11.16 9.94 -7.75
N GLU A 313 -11.54 9.39 -8.92
CA GLU A 313 -11.22 9.94 -10.25
C GLU A 313 -9.74 10.35 -10.36
N PRO A 314 -8.77 9.42 -10.16
CA PRO A 314 -7.36 9.77 -10.20
C PRO A 314 -6.88 10.06 -11.61
N ASP A 315 -5.88 10.93 -11.74
CA ASP A 315 -5.14 11.16 -12.99
C ASP A 315 -3.77 10.44 -13.01
N LEU A 316 -3.36 9.87 -11.87
CA LEU A 316 -2.20 9.01 -11.74
C LEU A 316 -2.38 8.06 -10.54
N ILE A 317 -2.02 6.79 -10.72
CA ILE A 317 -1.90 5.81 -9.63
C ILE A 317 -0.43 5.43 -9.49
N VAL A 318 0.10 5.52 -8.27
CA VAL A 318 1.47 5.15 -7.93
C VAL A 318 1.46 4.01 -6.92
N THR A 319 2.15 2.91 -7.25
CA THR A 319 2.16 1.70 -6.44
C THR A 319 3.53 1.00 -6.47
N THR A 320 3.73 0.04 -5.59
CA THR A 320 4.82 -0.94 -5.65
C THR A 320 4.36 -2.22 -6.36
N ALA A 321 5.31 -3.10 -6.72
CA ALA A 321 4.99 -4.37 -7.37
C ALA A 321 4.02 -5.22 -6.54
N THR A 322 4.20 -5.24 -5.21
CA THR A 322 3.36 -6.05 -4.32
C THR A 322 1.93 -5.54 -4.24
N PHE A 323 1.72 -4.22 -4.08
CA PHE A 323 0.37 -3.67 -4.02
C PHE A 323 -0.33 -3.63 -5.39
N ALA A 324 0.42 -3.52 -6.49
CA ALA A 324 -0.15 -3.55 -7.84
C ALA A 324 -0.89 -4.86 -8.13
N GLU A 325 -0.41 -5.96 -7.54
CA GLU A 325 -1.00 -7.29 -7.72
C GLU A 325 -2.05 -7.63 -6.65
N ALA A 326 -2.17 -6.81 -5.60
CA ALA A 326 -3.07 -7.04 -4.49
C ALA A 326 -4.52 -6.64 -4.77
N VAL A 327 -4.74 -5.77 -5.75
CA VAL A 327 -6.06 -5.31 -6.18
C VAL A 327 -6.76 -6.38 -7.01
N GLU A 328 -8.08 -6.51 -6.90
CA GLU A 328 -8.82 -7.41 -7.79
C GLU A 328 -8.65 -6.96 -9.25
N GLY A 329 -8.06 -7.85 -10.06
CA GLY A 329 -7.72 -7.60 -11.46
C GLY A 329 -6.28 -7.14 -11.65
N GLY A 330 -5.54 -6.95 -10.55
CA GLY A 330 -4.12 -6.60 -10.54
C GLY A 330 -3.82 -5.27 -11.23
N TYR A 331 -2.60 -5.18 -11.78
CA TYR A 331 -2.11 -4.00 -12.49
C TYR A 331 -3.01 -3.57 -13.65
N ASP A 332 -3.60 -4.53 -14.36
CA ASP A 332 -4.42 -4.22 -15.53
C ASP A 332 -5.73 -3.53 -15.13
N ALA A 333 -6.34 -3.91 -14.00
CA ALA A 333 -7.51 -3.21 -13.48
C ALA A 333 -7.18 -1.77 -13.06
N LEU A 334 -6.04 -1.56 -12.40
CA LEU A 334 -5.57 -0.21 -12.05
C LEU A 334 -5.34 0.65 -13.30
N SER A 335 -4.74 0.07 -14.34
CA SER A 335 -4.49 0.74 -15.61
C SER A 335 -5.77 1.10 -16.38
N GLN A 336 -6.90 0.45 -16.10
CA GLN A 336 -8.21 0.86 -16.64
C GLN A 336 -8.81 2.05 -15.88
N ILE A 337 -8.36 2.32 -14.64
CA ILE A 337 -8.85 3.44 -13.83
C ILE A 337 -8.10 4.73 -14.19
N ALA A 338 -6.76 4.68 -14.20
CA ALA A 338 -5.90 5.81 -14.53
C ALA A 338 -4.50 5.34 -14.96
N PRO A 339 -3.67 6.20 -15.59
CA PRO A 339 -2.25 5.92 -15.79
C PRO A 339 -1.63 5.39 -14.49
N THR A 340 -1.05 4.19 -14.54
CA THR A 340 -0.54 3.49 -13.36
C THR A 340 0.94 3.21 -13.52
N ILE A 341 1.74 3.62 -12.53
CA ILE A 341 3.18 3.35 -12.49
C ILE A 341 3.53 2.48 -11.29
N VAL A 342 4.44 1.52 -11.52
CA VAL A 342 4.94 0.60 -10.50
C VAL A 342 6.41 0.92 -10.21
N VAL A 343 6.68 1.48 -9.04
CA VAL A 343 8.02 1.95 -8.64
C VAL A 343 8.70 1.00 -7.65
N GLU A 344 10.03 0.94 -7.69
CA GLU A 344 10.85 0.31 -6.65
C GLU A 344 11.18 1.33 -5.57
N GLN A 345 11.30 0.86 -4.34
CA GLN A 345 11.74 1.69 -3.21
C GLN A 345 13.27 1.66 -3.15
N TYR A 346 13.92 2.82 -3.10
CA TYR A 346 15.36 2.87 -2.89
C TYR A 346 15.74 2.63 -1.42
N ASN A 347 14.78 2.75 -0.50
CA ASN A 347 15.00 2.78 0.95
C ASN A 347 16.00 3.87 1.34
N ASP A 348 15.95 4.99 0.61
CA ASP A 348 16.83 6.14 0.78
C ASP A 348 16.01 7.41 0.46
N PRO A 349 15.51 8.12 1.48
CA PRO A 349 14.73 9.33 1.33
C PRO A 349 15.23 10.32 0.28
N ILE A 350 16.55 10.48 0.14
CA ILE A 350 17.13 11.43 -0.82
C ILE A 350 16.83 11.00 -2.26
N LYS A 351 16.95 9.70 -2.54
CA LYS A 351 16.67 9.12 -3.85
C LYS A 351 15.18 8.99 -4.11
N ASP A 352 14.41 8.63 -3.09
CA ASP A 352 12.97 8.51 -3.18
C ASP A 352 12.33 9.89 -3.46
N VAL A 353 12.79 10.96 -2.80
CA VAL A 353 12.38 12.35 -3.11
C VAL A 353 12.78 12.78 -4.52
N GLU A 354 13.98 12.42 -4.98
CA GLU A 354 14.41 12.71 -6.35
C GLU A 354 13.53 12.00 -7.39
N MET A 355 13.20 10.73 -7.16
CA MET A 355 12.29 9.96 -8.01
C MET A 355 10.90 10.59 -8.07
N PHE A 356 10.33 10.96 -6.91
CA PHE A 356 9.02 11.62 -6.87
C PHE A 356 9.07 13.05 -7.40
N GLY A 357 10.21 13.73 -7.30
CA GLY A 357 10.47 15.00 -7.98
C GLY A 357 10.30 14.88 -9.49
N ASP A 358 10.81 13.81 -10.09
CA ASP A 358 10.56 13.56 -11.51
C ASP A 358 9.08 13.22 -11.79
N ILE A 359 8.53 12.22 -11.09
CA ILE A 359 7.15 11.73 -11.31
C ILE A 359 6.12 12.86 -11.26
N LEU A 360 6.29 13.79 -10.31
CA LEU A 360 5.33 14.86 -10.04
C LEU A 360 5.59 16.18 -10.79
N GLY A 361 6.69 16.28 -11.56
CA GLY A 361 7.11 17.55 -12.17
C GLY A 361 7.62 18.58 -11.14
N LYS A 362 8.24 18.07 -10.07
CA LYS A 362 8.66 18.79 -8.86
C LYS A 362 10.17 18.65 -8.60
N GLN A 363 10.97 18.60 -9.67
CA GLN A 363 12.42 18.37 -9.57
C GLN A 363 13.15 19.45 -8.77
N GLU A 364 12.71 20.71 -8.87
CA GLU A 364 13.31 21.82 -8.13
C GLU A 364 12.98 21.75 -6.63
N GLU A 365 11.73 21.43 -6.28
CA GLU A 365 11.33 21.19 -4.89
C GLU A 365 12.08 20.00 -4.29
N ALA A 366 12.26 18.93 -5.06
CA ALA A 366 13.06 17.77 -4.65
C ALA A 366 14.53 18.14 -4.41
N ARG A 367 15.13 18.95 -5.30
CA ARG A 367 16.50 19.46 -5.14
C ARG A 367 16.63 20.29 -3.86
N LEU A 368 15.71 21.22 -3.63
CA LEU A 368 15.69 22.08 -2.44
C LEU A 368 15.51 21.28 -1.15
N TRP A 369 14.61 20.30 -1.15
CA TRP A 369 14.41 19.39 -0.01
C TRP A 369 15.71 18.63 0.29
N ASN A 370 16.33 18.03 -0.73
CA ASN A 370 17.58 17.30 -0.61
C ASN A 370 18.73 18.17 -0.06
N GLU A 371 18.84 19.42 -0.50
CA GLU A 371 19.84 20.38 0.01
C GLU A 371 19.59 20.72 1.47
N LYS A 372 18.35 21.02 1.84
CA LYS A 372 17.96 21.33 3.21
C LYS A 372 18.23 20.14 4.14
N PHE A 373 17.87 18.93 3.71
CA PHE A 373 18.06 17.73 4.50
C PHE A 373 19.56 17.43 4.71
N LYS A 374 20.40 17.55 3.67
CA LYS A 374 21.86 17.39 3.77
C LYS A 374 22.50 18.45 4.69
N ALA A 375 22.05 19.70 4.60
CA ALA A 375 22.49 20.76 5.49
C ALA A 375 22.12 20.45 6.95
N LYS A 376 20.88 20.01 7.21
CA LYS A 376 20.40 19.58 8.53
C LYS A 376 21.25 18.43 9.10
N ILE A 377 21.56 17.42 8.30
CA ILE A 377 22.45 16.31 8.71
C ILE A 377 23.83 16.85 9.12
N THR A 378 24.40 17.79 8.35
CA THR A 378 25.72 18.36 8.65
C THR A 378 25.71 19.14 9.95
N GLU A 379 24.72 20.02 10.15
CA GLU A 379 24.50 20.73 11.41
C GLU A 379 24.36 19.76 12.59
N TYR A 380 23.62 18.66 12.38
CA TYR A 380 23.31 17.72 13.45
C TYR A 380 24.49 16.85 13.83
N LYS A 381 25.35 16.50 12.88
CA LYS A 381 26.65 15.88 13.16
C LYS A 381 27.51 16.77 14.06
N GLU A 382 27.59 18.06 13.76
CA GLU A 382 28.33 19.02 14.59
C GLU A 382 27.71 19.11 15.99
N LYS A 383 26.38 19.19 16.07
CA LYS A 383 25.61 19.27 17.32
C LYS A 383 25.81 18.06 18.23
N ILE A 384 25.84 16.83 17.70
CA ILE A 384 26.02 15.61 18.51
C ILE A 384 27.48 15.30 18.83
N SER A 385 28.44 15.88 18.09
CA SER A 385 29.87 15.56 18.24
C SER A 385 30.43 15.69 19.67
N PRO A 386 30.00 16.65 20.53
CA PRO A 386 30.49 16.73 21.91
C PRO A 386 29.93 15.63 22.82
N TYR A 387 28.84 14.97 22.41
CA TYR A 387 28.10 14.00 23.21
C TYR A 387 28.38 12.55 22.81
N VAL A 388 29.06 12.34 21.68
CA VAL A 388 29.33 11.02 21.10
C VAL A 388 30.85 10.83 20.96
N GLY A 389 31.38 9.81 21.63
CA GLY A 389 32.78 9.41 21.44
C GLY A 389 33.05 8.86 20.04
N VAL A 390 34.25 9.13 19.51
CA VAL A 390 34.66 8.77 18.14
C VAL A 390 34.58 7.26 17.86
N ASP A 391 34.76 6.44 18.87
CA ASP A 391 34.71 4.97 18.78
C ASP A 391 33.51 4.35 19.48
N GLU A 392 32.54 5.16 19.92
CA GLU A 392 31.30 4.63 20.48
C GLU A 392 30.50 3.89 19.41
N THR A 393 29.98 2.73 19.81
CA THR A 393 29.16 1.86 18.98
C THR A 393 27.69 1.96 19.35
N PHE A 394 26.84 1.82 18.35
CA PHE A 394 25.39 1.99 18.44
C PHE A 394 24.69 0.73 17.97
N SER A 395 23.58 0.43 18.64
CA SER A 395 22.70 -0.69 18.29
C SER A 395 21.24 -0.27 18.39
N ILE A 396 20.40 -0.92 17.61
CA ILE A 396 18.94 -0.77 17.66
C ILE A 396 18.36 -2.14 17.99
N LEU A 397 17.63 -2.25 19.10
CA LEU A 397 16.94 -3.46 19.53
C LEU A 397 15.44 -3.20 19.58
N ASN A 398 14.65 -4.11 19.02
CA ASN A 398 13.21 -4.13 19.17
C ASN A 398 12.78 -5.38 19.93
N VAL A 399 12.02 -5.18 21.01
CA VAL A 399 11.47 -6.24 21.83
C VAL A 399 10.01 -6.42 21.46
N ARG A 400 9.67 -7.61 20.96
CA ARG A 400 8.30 -8.04 20.63
C ARG A 400 7.85 -9.11 21.63
N PRO A 401 6.55 -9.43 21.73
CA PRO A 401 6.07 -10.44 22.69
C PRO A 401 6.82 -11.78 22.61
N ASP A 402 7.09 -12.24 21.39
CA ASP A 402 7.65 -13.56 21.15
C ASP A 402 9.06 -13.54 20.54
N ALA A 403 9.63 -12.36 20.23
CA ALA A 403 10.88 -12.24 19.47
C ALA A 403 11.70 -10.99 19.82
N LEU A 404 12.96 -11.00 19.41
CA LEU A 404 13.90 -9.87 19.56
C LEU A 404 14.51 -9.58 18.19
N PHE A 405 14.46 -8.32 17.78
CA PHE A 405 14.99 -7.88 16.49
C PHE A 405 16.13 -6.89 16.65
N VAL A 406 17.17 -7.05 15.82
CA VAL A 406 18.27 -6.08 15.70
C VAL A 406 18.24 -5.48 14.29
N TYR A 407 18.43 -4.17 14.19
CA TYR A 407 18.30 -3.45 12.92
C TYR A 407 19.63 -2.94 12.39
N GLY A 408 19.75 -3.03 11.06
CA GLY A 408 20.88 -2.56 10.26
C GLY A 408 20.68 -1.12 9.79
N ASP A 409 21.07 -0.81 8.55
CA ASP A 409 21.23 0.57 8.05
C ASP A 409 20.08 1.07 7.17
N THR A 410 18.92 0.43 7.22
CA THR A 410 17.79 0.73 6.33
C THR A 410 16.56 1.26 7.08
N ASN A 411 16.11 0.55 8.12
CA ASN A 411 14.83 0.76 8.80
C ASN A 411 15.01 0.98 10.32
N MET A 412 13.93 1.34 11.04
CA MET A 412 13.96 1.64 12.49
C MET A 412 14.93 2.75 12.90
N GLY A 413 15.16 3.72 12.02
CA GLY A 413 16.16 4.78 12.20
C GLY A 413 17.61 4.36 11.92
N GLY A 414 17.83 3.14 11.43
CA GLY A 414 19.14 2.62 11.04
C GLY A 414 19.82 3.41 9.91
N ASN A 415 19.04 3.83 8.91
CA ASN A 415 19.51 4.75 7.86
C ASN A 415 20.00 6.08 8.44
N ILE A 416 19.35 6.59 9.48
CA ILE A 416 19.75 7.83 10.14
C ILE A 416 21.02 7.63 10.94
N ILE A 417 21.05 6.64 11.83
CA ILE A 417 22.16 6.42 12.76
C ILE A 417 23.43 6.06 11.98
N TYR A 418 23.36 5.04 11.10
CA TYR A 418 24.55 4.50 10.45
C TYR A 418 24.92 5.22 9.15
N LYS A 419 23.95 5.53 8.27
CA LYS A 419 24.25 6.18 6.97
C LYS A 419 24.37 7.69 7.08
N TYR A 420 23.36 8.36 7.63
CA TYR A 420 23.32 9.82 7.62
C TYR A 420 24.22 10.44 8.67
N LEU A 421 24.06 10.08 9.94
CA LEU A 421 24.89 10.56 11.05
C LEU A 421 26.29 9.92 11.07
N GLY A 422 26.46 8.76 10.43
CA GLY A 422 27.76 8.09 10.32
C GLY A 422 28.23 7.48 11.65
N LEU A 423 27.29 7.14 12.54
CA LEU A 423 27.57 6.50 13.81
C LEU A 423 27.95 5.03 13.57
N LYS A 424 28.83 4.48 14.41
CA LYS A 424 29.40 3.15 14.17
C LYS A 424 28.47 2.06 14.71
N PRO A 425 28.09 1.05 13.91
CA PRO A 425 27.47 -0.16 14.43
C PRO A 425 28.50 -0.99 15.21
N THR A 426 28.03 -1.95 16.02
CA THR A 426 28.92 -2.99 16.56
C THR A 426 29.43 -3.89 15.43
N ALA A 427 30.56 -4.58 15.66
CA ALA A 427 31.11 -5.51 14.68
C ALA A 427 30.09 -6.58 14.26
N LYS A 428 29.27 -7.07 15.19
CA LYS A 428 28.25 -8.08 14.92
C LYS A 428 27.05 -7.54 14.15
N VAL A 429 26.61 -6.31 14.45
CA VAL A 429 25.58 -5.62 13.65
C VAL A 429 26.09 -5.40 12.21
N GLU A 430 27.33 -4.96 12.05
CA GLU A 430 27.96 -4.77 10.74
C GLU A 430 28.02 -6.06 9.92
N THR A 431 28.48 -7.17 10.50
CA THR A 431 28.67 -8.43 9.78
C THR A 431 27.38 -9.21 9.57
N ASP A 432 26.57 -9.33 10.61
CA ASP A 432 25.47 -10.30 10.63
C ASP A 432 24.14 -9.66 10.19
N VAL A 433 23.98 -8.35 10.38
CA VAL A 433 22.73 -7.61 10.11
C VAL A 433 22.85 -6.74 8.86
N ILE A 434 23.85 -5.85 8.78
CA ILE A 434 24.01 -4.92 7.65
C ILE A 434 24.51 -5.66 6.40
N LYS A 435 25.55 -6.49 6.56
CA LYS A 435 26.12 -7.30 5.48
C LYS A 435 25.54 -8.70 5.39
N GLY A 436 24.77 -9.11 6.40
CA GLY A 436 24.18 -10.43 6.51
C GLY A 436 22.65 -10.39 6.42
N GLU A 437 22.04 -11.50 6.81
CA GLU A 437 20.60 -11.70 6.78
C GLU A 437 20.04 -11.99 8.18
N THR A 438 20.71 -11.50 9.24
CA THR A 438 20.27 -11.68 10.63
C THR A 438 19.45 -10.49 11.09
N TRP A 439 18.20 -10.72 11.47
CA TRP A 439 17.26 -9.67 11.87
C TRP A 439 16.59 -10.04 13.19
N GLU A 440 16.38 -11.33 13.45
CA GLU A 440 15.90 -11.90 14.71
C GLU A 440 17.06 -12.55 15.48
N ILE A 441 17.11 -12.35 16.79
CA ILE A 441 18.15 -12.93 17.67
C ILE A 441 17.57 -13.64 18.89
N SER A 442 18.30 -14.62 19.42
CA SER A 442 18.02 -15.22 20.72
C SER A 442 18.36 -14.24 21.85
N SER A 443 17.68 -14.35 23.00
CA SER A 443 18.01 -13.57 24.19
C SER A 443 19.47 -13.74 24.61
N GLU A 444 20.03 -14.94 24.47
CA GLU A 444 21.39 -15.29 24.95
C GLU A 444 22.50 -14.49 24.27
N VAL A 445 22.27 -14.05 23.03
CA VAL A 445 23.28 -13.34 22.22
C VAL A 445 23.12 -11.82 22.27
N ILE A 446 22.13 -11.28 23.01
CA ILE A 446 21.93 -9.83 23.18
C ILE A 446 23.25 -9.11 23.51
N PRO A 447 24.07 -9.57 24.49
CA PRO A 447 25.30 -8.86 24.86
C PRO A 447 26.32 -8.71 23.73
N ASP A 448 26.27 -9.57 22.69
CA ASP A 448 27.17 -9.49 21.54
C ASP A 448 26.75 -8.42 20.52
N PHE A 449 25.45 -8.10 20.47
CA PHE A 449 24.89 -7.15 19.51
C PHE A 449 24.80 -5.72 20.06
N ILE A 450 24.68 -5.56 21.38
CA ILE A 450 24.48 -4.24 22.00
C ILE A 450 25.81 -3.54 22.23
N GLY A 451 25.98 -2.37 21.61
CA GLY A 451 27.16 -1.51 21.72
C GLY A 451 27.13 -0.60 22.95
N ASP A 452 27.90 0.49 22.88
CA ASP A 452 28.00 1.51 23.93
C ASP A 452 26.70 2.31 24.11
N ARG A 453 25.86 2.36 23.08
CA ARG A 453 24.57 3.04 23.06
C ARG A 453 23.49 2.16 22.43
N LEU A 454 22.33 2.11 23.07
CA LEU A 454 21.20 1.29 22.62
C LEU A 454 19.98 2.16 22.38
N PHE A 455 19.43 2.12 21.17
CA PHE A 455 18.05 2.54 20.90
C PHE A 455 17.13 1.32 21.06
N LEU A 456 16.20 1.40 22.00
CA LEU A 456 15.32 0.31 22.41
C LEU A 456 13.88 0.64 22.04
N ALA A 457 13.31 -0.13 21.12
CA ALA A 457 11.88 -0.13 20.84
C ALA A 457 11.22 -1.31 21.56
N VAL A 458 10.07 -1.08 22.21
CA VAL A 458 9.29 -2.14 22.88
C VAL A 458 7.87 -2.08 22.36
N ASN A 459 7.43 -3.16 21.72
CA ASN A 459 6.08 -3.24 21.17
C ASN A 459 5.06 -3.47 22.29
N ASP A 460 3.84 -3.00 22.04
CA ASP A 460 2.65 -3.36 22.82
C ASP A 460 2.57 -4.87 23.08
N GLY A 461 2.42 -5.25 24.37
CA GLY A 461 2.31 -6.65 24.77
C GLY A 461 3.66 -7.36 24.97
N ALA A 462 4.78 -6.67 24.79
CA ALA A 462 6.12 -7.23 24.99
C ALA A 462 6.68 -7.04 26.41
N GLU A 463 5.86 -6.63 27.38
CA GLU A 463 6.30 -6.29 28.73
C GLU A 463 6.94 -7.48 29.46
N ASP A 464 6.41 -8.68 29.27
CA ASP A 464 6.97 -9.89 29.88
C ASP A 464 8.28 -10.29 29.20
N LYS A 465 8.36 -10.21 27.86
CA LYS A 465 9.61 -10.44 27.13
C LYS A 465 10.69 -9.43 27.54
N LEU A 466 10.32 -8.17 27.72
CA LEU A 466 11.24 -7.13 28.18
C LEU A 466 11.80 -7.48 29.56
N LYS A 467 10.96 -7.91 30.52
CA LYS A 467 11.43 -8.36 31.85
C LYS A 467 12.41 -9.53 31.74
N ASP A 468 12.15 -10.49 30.84
CA ASP A 468 13.02 -11.65 30.65
C ASP A 468 14.43 -11.26 30.17
N VAL A 469 14.51 -10.24 29.32
CA VAL A 469 15.79 -9.79 28.73
C VAL A 469 16.40 -8.58 29.45
N GLN A 470 15.68 -7.97 30.38
CA GLN A 470 16.09 -6.74 31.06
C GLN A 470 17.48 -6.87 31.67
N LYS A 471 17.75 -7.99 32.37
CA LYS A 471 19.05 -8.23 32.99
C LYS A 471 20.19 -8.33 31.96
N LEU A 472 19.91 -8.87 30.77
CA LEU A 472 20.91 -8.97 29.70
C LEU A 472 21.19 -7.61 29.08
N ILE A 473 20.16 -6.77 28.92
CA ILE A 473 20.31 -5.37 28.51
C ILE A 473 21.10 -4.58 29.55
N GLU A 474 20.79 -4.71 30.84
CA GLU A 474 21.52 -4.03 31.93
C GLU A 474 23.00 -4.47 32.01
N GLN A 475 23.32 -5.70 31.61
CA GLN A 475 24.68 -6.23 31.58
C GLN A 475 25.47 -5.87 30.31
N SER A 476 24.81 -5.38 29.27
CA SER A 476 25.44 -4.89 28.05
C SER A 476 26.29 -3.63 28.28
N PRO A 477 27.16 -3.22 27.35
CA PRO A 477 27.91 -1.97 27.46
C PRO A 477 27.01 -0.75 27.63
N ALA A 478 25.95 -0.62 26.82
CA ALA A 478 24.95 0.46 26.93
C ALA A 478 24.22 0.45 28.28
N GLY A 479 23.80 -0.72 28.76
CA GLY A 479 23.10 -0.85 30.05
C GLY A 479 23.97 -0.40 31.23
N LYS A 480 25.22 -0.86 31.27
CA LYS A 480 26.20 -0.47 32.30
C LYS A 480 26.52 1.02 32.29
N ALA A 481 26.54 1.63 31.11
CA ALA A 481 26.78 3.06 30.94
C ALA A 481 25.52 3.93 31.15
N ASN A 482 24.36 3.33 31.42
CA ASN A 482 23.05 3.99 31.47
C ASN A 482 22.75 4.81 30.18
N LYS A 483 23.09 4.23 29.02
CA LYS A 483 22.90 4.81 27.69
C LYS A 483 21.93 3.95 26.85
N VAL A 484 20.77 3.64 27.44
CA VAL A 484 19.66 2.96 26.78
C VAL A 484 18.55 3.99 26.56
N TYR A 485 18.13 4.16 25.30
CA TYR A 485 17.21 5.20 24.86
C TYR A 485 15.95 4.55 24.32
N ASN A 486 14.80 4.82 24.94
CA ASN A 486 13.55 4.28 24.43
C ASN A 486 13.08 5.06 23.21
N ILE A 487 12.76 4.35 22.13
CA ILE A 487 12.16 4.93 20.92
C ILE A 487 10.80 4.29 20.67
N ASP A 488 9.88 5.07 20.12
CA ASP A 488 8.56 4.56 19.74
C ASP A 488 8.69 3.76 18.45
N PHE A 489 8.11 2.56 18.43
CA PHE A 489 8.24 1.69 17.27
C PHE A 489 7.50 2.25 16.05
N ASP A 490 6.30 2.78 16.25
CA ASP A 490 5.43 3.24 15.16
C ASP A 490 5.96 4.55 14.55
N GLU A 491 6.58 5.40 15.37
CA GLU A 491 7.31 6.58 14.88
C GLU A 491 8.53 6.19 14.03
N PHE A 492 9.23 5.09 14.34
CA PHE A 492 10.48 4.71 13.69
C PHE A 492 10.33 3.67 12.56
N LEU A 493 9.13 3.12 12.35
CA LEU A 493 8.89 2.06 11.37
C LEU A 493 9.07 2.53 9.92
N LEU A 494 8.56 3.72 9.59
CA LEU A 494 8.56 4.23 8.22
C LEU A 494 9.85 5.00 7.89
N SER A 495 10.33 4.85 6.66
CA SER A 495 11.54 5.52 6.17
C SER A 495 11.24 6.60 5.12
N ASP A 496 10.00 7.09 5.05
CA ASP A 496 9.65 8.17 4.14
C ASP A 496 10.32 9.50 4.57
N PRO A 497 10.43 10.48 3.66
CA PRO A 497 11.19 11.71 3.91
C PRO A 497 10.71 12.53 5.10
N ILE A 498 9.39 12.60 5.34
CA ILE A 498 8.81 13.34 6.46
C ILE A 498 9.12 12.62 7.77
N SER A 499 8.93 11.30 7.79
CA SER A 499 9.23 10.47 8.96
C SER A 499 10.72 10.55 9.31
N VAL A 500 11.61 10.43 8.33
CA VAL A 500 13.06 10.48 8.55
C VAL A 500 13.52 11.85 9.07
N GLU A 501 12.94 12.96 8.58
CA GLU A 501 13.27 14.29 9.10
C GLU A 501 12.94 14.44 10.59
N GLN A 502 11.81 13.88 11.04
CA GLN A 502 11.36 13.95 12.43
C GLN A 502 12.08 12.93 13.32
N GLN A 503 12.31 11.71 12.83
CA GLN A 503 13.13 10.71 13.52
C GLN A 503 14.55 11.22 13.76
N LEU A 504 15.13 11.96 12.79
CA LEU A 504 16.42 12.62 12.94
C LEU A 504 16.41 13.64 14.08
N ASP A 505 15.35 14.44 14.21
CA ASP A 505 15.18 15.37 15.34
C ASP A 505 15.12 14.62 16.67
N ILE A 506 14.33 13.55 16.73
CA ILE A 506 14.18 12.71 17.93
C ILE A 506 15.53 12.09 18.34
N ILE A 507 16.25 11.47 17.40
CA ILE A 507 17.56 10.86 17.67
C ILE A 507 18.53 11.91 18.20
N VAL A 508 18.60 13.09 17.58
CA VAL A 508 19.54 14.13 18.02
C VAL A 508 19.16 14.67 19.39
N ASP A 509 17.88 14.92 19.66
CA ASP A 509 17.41 15.38 20.96
C ASP A 509 17.69 14.36 22.08
N ILE A 510 17.55 13.07 21.80
CA ILE A 510 17.96 11.99 22.70
C ILE A 510 19.47 12.06 22.98
N LEU A 511 20.29 12.18 21.93
CA LEU A 511 21.76 12.13 22.08
C LEU A 511 22.34 13.35 22.81
N VAL A 512 21.71 14.53 22.68
CA VAL A 512 22.12 15.75 23.42
C VAL A 512 21.49 15.84 24.82
N GLY A 513 20.59 14.92 25.18
CA GLY A 513 19.98 14.84 26.52
C GLY A 513 18.77 15.74 26.74
N ASN A 514 18.07 16.16 25.68
CA ASN A 514 16.84 16.96 25.76
C ASN A 514 15.58 16.11 25.97
N LYS A 515 15.65 14.80 25.71
CA LYS A 515 14.54 13.84 25.81
C LYS A 515 15.05 12.59 26.54
N ASN A 516 14.46 12.25 27.67
CA ASN A 516 14.75 11.04 28.47
C ASN A 516 13.66 9.99 28.28
#